data_AF-A0A0F2R7F5-F1
#
_entry.id   AF-A0A0F2R7F5-F1
#
_cell.length_a   1.000
_cell.length_b   1.000
_cell.length_c   1.000
_cell.angle_alpha   90.00
_cell.angle_beta   90.00
_cell.angle_gamma   90.00
#
_symmetry.space_group_name_H-M   'P 1'
#
loop_
_entity.id
_entity.type
_entity.pdbx_description
1 polymer ?
#
loop_
_entity_poly.entity_id
_entity_poly.type
_entity_poly.pdbx_seq_one_letter_code
_entity_poly.pdbx_strand_id
1 'polypeptide(L)'
;MFGFGKSEADLQKEALIAQSKKMVTDLLHKMNDASPDDAERLAEMIKSRCKDDKYLPFDFNQKAFKAVRRLQCNANMRAADKLLHDAAKLAAEEKMKERGTKLADARKFFSKASSLGADADWRKAYQRLQETILLTGGVQHKGPTRAKPANFAPANPNHAKA
;
A
#
# COMPACT_ATOMS: atom_id res chain seq x y z
N MET A 1 26.82 30.85 41.76
CA MET A 1 26.37 29.83 40.78
C MET A 1 26.50 30.46 39.40
N PHE A 2 27.54 30.11 38.63
CA PHE A 2 27.68 30.60 37.25
C PHE A 2 26.77 29.76 36.35
N GLY A 3 25.66 30.35 35.91
CA GLY A 3 24.80 29.76 34.90
C GLY A 3 25.50 29.80 33.55
N PHE A 4 25.97 28.66 33.07
CA PHE A 4 26.42 28.49 31.69
C PHE A 4 25.20 28.64 30.76
N GLY A 5 24.90 29.88 30.37
CA GLY A 5 24.01 30.13 29.24
C GLY A 5 24.63 29.54 27.96
N LYS A 6 23.81 28.87 27.15
CA LYS A 6 24.24 28.35 25.84
C LYS A 6 24.89 29.48 25.03
N SER A 7 26.01 29.19 24.37
CA SER A 7 26.66 30.19 23.53
C SER A 7 25.76 30.53 22.34
N GLU A 8 25.91 31.73 21.79
CA GLU A 8 25.15 32.16 20.61
C GLU A 8 25.34 31.20 19.42
N ALA A 9 26.53 30.60 19.31
CA ALA A 9 26.85 29.56 18.33
C ALA A 9 26.07 28.25 18.54
N ASP A 10 25.78 27.88 19.80
CA ASP A 10 24.97 26.70 20.10
C ASP A 10 23.49 26.93 19.77
N LEU A 11 22.97 28.13 20.03
CA LEU A 11 21.61 28.53 19.64
C LEU A 11 21.44 28.53 18.12
N GLN A 12 22.43 29.02 17.37
CA GLN A 12 22.42 28.99 15.90
C GLN A 12 22.44 27.55 15.36
N LYS A 13 23.26 26.67 15.92
CA LYS A 13 23.29 25.25 15.54
C LYS A 13 21.95 24.56 15.84
N GLU A 14 21.34 24.82 17.00
CA GLU A 14 20.03 24.27 17.34
C GLU A 14 18.93 24.75 16.37
N ALA A 15 18.96 26.02 15.97
CA ALA A 15 18.03 26.58 15.00
C ALA A 15 18.17 25.92 13.61
N LEU A 16 19.42 25.69 13.14
CA LEU A 16 19.67 25.00 11.88
C LEU A 16 19.17 23.55 11.91
N ILE A 17 19.42 22.82 13.00
CA ILE A 17 18.93 21.45 13.19
C ILE A 17 17.39 21.42 13.18
N ALA A 18 16.74 22.37 13.86
CA ALA A 18 15.28 22.47 13.89
C ALA A 18 14.70 22.77 12.51
N GLN A 19 15.31 23.68 11.76
CA GLN A 19 14.89 24.03 10.41
C GLN A 19 14.99 22.83 9.46
N SER A 20 16.13 22.12 9.50
CA SER A 20 16.32 20.94 8.66
C SER A 20 15.35 19.81 8.99
N LYS A 21 15.10 19.57 10.28
CA LYS A 21 14.07 18.61 10.71
C LYS A 21 12.69 18.99 10.18
N LYS A 22 12.31 20.26 10.30
CA LYS A 22 11.02 20.79 9.81
C LYS A 22 10.86 20.54 8.31
N MET A 23 11.90 20.81 7.53
CA MET A 23 11.85 20.60 6.07
C MET A 23 11.65 19.13 5.70
N VAL A 24 12.31 18.20 6.41
CA VAL A 24 12.11 16.76 6.20
C VAL A 24 10.71 16.33 6.62
N THR A 25 10.19 16.84 7.75
CA THR A 25 8.82 16.54 8.17
C THR A 25 7.77 17.07 7.20
N ASP A 26 7.97 18.26 6.64
CA ASP A 26 7.06 18.84 5.65
C ASP A 26 7.01 17.98 4.37
N LEU A 27 8.14 17.44 3.93
CA LEU A 27 8.20 16.49 2.81
C LEU A 27 7.50 15.16 3.16
N LEU A 28 7.68 14.65 4.37
CA LEU A 28 6.97 13.45 4.84
C LEU A 28 5.45 13.68 4.88
N HIS A 29 5.00 14.85 5.30
CA HIS A 29 3.57 15.19 5.31
C HIS A 29 3.00 15.22 3.89
N LYS A 30 3.71 15.80 2.91
CA LYS A 30 3.31 15.79 1.50
C LYS A 30 3.21 14.37 0.92
N MET A 31 4.02 13.45 1.44
CA MET A 31 4.05 12.07 0.97
C MET A 31 2.84 11.24 1.42
N ASN A 32 2.11 11.65 2.47
CA ASN A 32 0.94 10.90 2.96
C ASN A 32 -0.13 10.68 1.89
N ASP A 33 -0.39 11.68 1.06
CA ASP A 33 -1.44 11.64 0.02
C ASP A 33 -0.89 11.66 -1.40
N ALA A 34 0.41 11.47 -1.55
CA ALA A 34 1.07 11.42 -2.83
C ALA A 34 0.65 10.18 -3.65
N SER A 35 0.67 10.35 -4.97
CA SER A 35 0.63 9.24 -5.93
C SER A 35 1.87 8.34 -5.74
N PRO A 36 1.86 7.08 -6.21
CA PRO A 36 3.05 6.23 -6.15
C PRO A 36 4.29 6.88 -6.76
N ASP A 37 4.16 7.51 -7.92
CA ASP A 37 5.28 8.15 -8.64
C ASP A 37 5.81 9.37 -7.85
N ASP A 38 4.92 10.20 -7.32
CA ASP A 38 5.31 11.34 -6.50
C ASP A 38 5.90 10.91 -5.15
N ALA A 39 5.42 9.80 -4.60
CA ALA A 39 6.00 9.20 -3.40
C ALA A 39 7.43 8.71 -3.66
N GLU A 40 7.73 8.16 -4.83
CA GLU A 40 9.11 7.80 -5.20
C GLU A 40 10.01 9.04 -5.32
N ARG A 41 9.53 10.09 -6.01
CA ARG A 41 10.26 11.35 -6.13
C ARG A 41 10.53 11.99 -4.77
N LEU A 42 9.51 12.07 -3.90
CA LEU A 42 9.66 12.61 -2.55
C LEU A 42 10.59 11.74 -1.70
N ALA A 43 10.56 10.42 -1.85
CA ALA A 43 11.48 9.52 -1.18
C ALA A 43 12.93 9.78 -1.57
N GLU A 44 13.21 10.02 -2.86
CA GLU A 44 14.54 10.39 -3.34
C GLU A 44 14.97 11.76 -2.83
N MET A 45 14.09 12.76 -2.86
CA MET A 45 14.36 14.09 -2.29
C MET A 45 14.68 14.06 -0.79
N ILE A 46 13.95 13.24 -0.03
CA ILE A 46 14.22 13.07 1.41
C ILE A 46 15.57 12.36 1.60
N LYS A 47 15.87 11.34 0.79
CA LYS A 47 17.14 10.60 0.87
C LYS A 47 18.35 11.46 0.52
N SER A 48 18.30 12.27 -0.54
CA SER A 48 19.39 13.18 -0.88
C SER A 48 19.60 14.19 0.25
N ARG A 49 18.51 14.80 0.72
CA ARG A 49 18.59 15.80 1.79
C ARG A 49 19.15 15.25 3.10
N CYS A 50 18.73 14.04 3.50
CA CYS A 50 19.26 13.37 4.69
C CYS A 50 20.74 12.97 4.57
N LYS A 51 21.28 12.83 3.35
CA LYS A 51 22.70 12.54 3.10
C LYS A 51 23.55 13.79 3.06
N ASP A 52 23.02 14.87 2.48
CA ASP A 52 23.74 16.13 2.30
C ASP A 52 23.79 16.97 3.58
N ASP A 53 22.79 16.82 4.45
CA ASP A 53 22.68 17.59 5.69
C ASP A 53 23.51 16.99 6.83
N LYS A 54 24.67 17.62 7.08
CA LYS A 54 25.60 17.28 8.18
C LYS A 54 25.03 17.56 9.57
N TYR A 55 23.98 18.36 9.68
CA TYR A 55 23.40 18.75 10.97
C TYR A 55 22.29 17.79 11.41
N LEU A 56 21.81 16.91 10.54
CA LEU A 56 20.73 15.99 10.90
C LEU A 56 21.23 14.86 11.81
N PRO A 57 20.61 14.65 12.99
CA PRO A 57 20.96 13.52 13.85
C PRO A 57 20.70 12.18 13.15
N PHE A 58 21.61 11.23 13.33
CA PHE A 58 21.51 9.88 12.76
C PHE A 58 20.19 9.18 13.10
N ASP A 59 19.73 9.28 14.36
CA ASP A 59 18.47 8.69 14.81
C ASP A 59 17.26 9.27 14.07
N PHE A 60 17.31 10.57 13.74
CA PHE A 60 16.25 11.22 12.98
C PHE A 60 16.27 10.73 11.52
N ASN A 61 17.45 10.61 10.89
CA ASN A 61 17.59 10.02 9.57
C ASN A 61 17.02 8.59 9.51
N GLN A 62 17.35 7.76 10.51
CA GLN A 62 16.83 6.39 10.55
C GLN A 62 15.30 6.36 10.67
N LYS A 63 14.71 7.23 11.51
CA LYS A 63 13.26 7.37 11.63
C LYS A 63 12.63 7.88 10.34
N ALA A 64 13.23 8.87 9.69
CA ALA A 64 12.77 9.42 8.43
C ALA A 64 12.76 8.36 7.33
N PHE A 65 13.82 7.56 7.17
CA PHE A 65 13.86 6.49 6.17
C PHE A 65 12.85 5.38 6.43
N LYS A 66 12.62 5.00 7.69
CA LYS A 66 11.54 4.07 8.06
C LYS A 66 10.17 4.65 7.69
N ALA A 67 9.94 5.93 7.96
CA ALA A 67 8.70 6.62 7.60
C ALA A 67 8.51 6.69 6.08
N VAL A 68 9.52 7.08 5.32
CA VAL A 68 9.50 7.10 3.84
C VAL A 68 9.13 5.72 3.30
N ARG A 69 9.80 4.66 3.75
CA ARG A 69 9.51 3.30 3.28
C ARG A 69 8.06 2.90 3.54
N ARG A 70 7.53 3.24 4.74
CA ARG A 70 6.13 2.98 5.10
C ARG A 70 5.17 3.76 4.22
N LEU A 71 5.40 5.06 4.01
CA LEU A 71 4.54 5.90 3.18
C LEU A 71 4.57 5.48 1.71
N GLN A 72 5.73 5.09 1.19
CA GLN A 72 5.87 4.57 -0.17
C GLN A 72 5.08 3.26 -0.31
N CYS A 73 5.17 2.38 0.69
CA CYS A 73 4.39 1.15 0.73
C CYS A 73 2.88 1.46 0.69
N ASN A 74 2.41 2.35 1.56
CA ASN A 74 1.00 2.75 1.63
C ASN A 74 0.49 3.38 0.32
N ALA A 75 1.30 4.23 -0.34
CA ALA A 75 0.93 4.80 -1.64
C ALA A 75 0.73 3.72 -2.71
N ASN A 76 1.64 2.74 -2.77
CA ASN A 76 1.53 1.61 -3.68
C ASN A 76 0.33 0.71 -3.36
N MET A 77 0.06 0.44 -2.07
CA MET A 77 -1.10 -0.34 -1.65
C MET A 77 -2.41 0.33 -2.09
N ARG A 78 -2.58 1.63 -1.82
CA ARG A 78 -3.77 2.40 -2.24
C ARG A 78 -3.96 2.38 -3.76
N ALA A 79 -2.88 2.56 -4.52
CA ALA A 79 -2.95 2.55 -5.98
C ALA A 79 -3.33 1.17 -6.53
N ALA A 80 -2.75 0.11 -5.98
CA ALA A 80 -3.08 -1.27 -6.33
C ALA A 80 -4.56 -1.58 -6.04
N ASP A 81 -5.05 -1.22 -4.85
CA ASP A 81 -6.45 -1.44 -4.45
C ASP A 81 -7.42 -0.67 -5.36
N LYS A 82 -7.13 0.61 -5.65
CA LYS A 82 -7.94 1.42 -6.57
C LYS A 82 -8.05 0.76 -7.94
N LEU A 83 -6.92 0.32 -8.50
CA LEU A 83 -6.89 -0.34 -9.82
C LEU A 83 -7.61 -1.68 -9.81
N LEU A 84 -7.56 -2.44 -8.71
CA LEU A 84 -8.31 -3.69 -8.57
C LEU A 84 -9.82 -3.44 -8.56
N HIS A 85 -10.27 -2.42 -7.83
CA HIS A 85 -11.69 -2.06 -7.81
C HIS A 85 -12.16 -1.53 -9.16
N ASP A 86 -11.35 -0.75 -9.87
CA ASP A 86 -11.65 -0.32 -11.23
C ASP A 86 -11.71 -1.52 -12.18
N ALA A 87 -10.80 -2.48 -12.06
CA ALA A 87 -10.83 -3.72 -12.84
C ALA A 87 -12.08 -4.57 -12.55
N ALA A 88 -12.54 -4.61 -11.29
CA ALA A 88 -13.77 -5.30 -10.93
C ALA A 88 -15.01 -4.67 -11.58
N LYS A 89 -15.09 -3.34 -11.63
CA LYS A 89 -16.16 -2.62 -12.33
C LYS A 89 -16.14 -2.90 -13.84
N LEU A 90 -14.95 -2.81 -14.45
CA LEU A 90 -14.79 -3.11 -15.89
C LEU A 90 -15.12 -4.56 -16.23
N ALA A 91 -14.89 -5.49 -15.30
CA ALA A 91 -15.28 -6.88 -15.46
C ALA A 91 -16.81 -7.06 -15.48
N ALA A 92 -17.55 -6.30 -14.66
CA ALA A 92 -19.01 -6.28 -14.67
C ALA A 92 -19.59 -5.61 -15.94
N GLU A 93 -18.86 -4.67 -16.54
CA GLU A 93 -19.22 -4.01 -17.81
C GLU A 93 -18.73 -4.77 -19.05
N GLU A 94 -18.18 -5.98 -18.90
CA GLU A 94 -17.62 -6.81 -19.98
C GLU A 94 -16.48 -6.16 -20.80
N LYS A 95 -15.83 -5.12 -20.27
CA LYS A 95 -14.70 -4.40 -20.91
C LYS A 95 -13.38 -5.14 -20.68
N MET A 96 -13.24 -6.31 -21.28
CA MET A 96 -12.14 -7.25 -21.00
C MET A 96 -10.73 -6.71 -21.28
N LYS A 97 -10.56 -5.87 -22.30
CA LYS A 97 -9.26 -5.27 -22.67
C LYS A 97 -8.78 -4.27 -21.61
N GLU A 98 -9.65 -3.36 -21.20
CA GLU A 98 -9.36 -2.34 -20.19
C GLU A 98 -9.19 -2.96 -18.80
N ARG A 99 -9.96 -4.02 -18.49
CA ARG A 99 -9.75 -4.84 -17.29
C ARG A 99 -8.32 -5.40 -17.25
N GLY A 100 -7.86 -5.97 -18.37
CA GLY A 100 -6.53 -6.57 -18.47
C GLY A 100 -5.41 -5.56 -18.18
N THR A 101 -5.51 -4.34 -18.72
CA THR A 101 -4.54 -3.27 -18.46
C THR A 101 -4.54 -2.86 -16.98
N LYS A 102 -5.72 -2.69 -16.37
CA LYS A 102 -5.84 -2.32 -14.95
C LYS A 102 -5.28 -3.40 -14.02
N LEU A 103 -5.52 -4.67 -14.31
CA LEU A 103 -4.93 -5.79 -13.55
C LEU A 103 -3.41 -5.86 -13.70
N ALA A 104 -2.87 -5.56 -14.89
CA ALA A 104 -1.44 -5.53 -15.11
C ALA A 104 -0.77 -4.40 -14.30
N ASP A 105 -1.36 -3.21 -14.28
CA ASP A 105 -0.84 -2.09 -13.50
C ASP A 105 -0.99 -2.32 -11.99
N ALA A 106 -2.11 -2.90 -11.54
CA ALA A 106 -2.30 -3.29 -10.15
C ALA A 106 -1.21 -4.26 -9.68
N ARG A 107 -0.83 -5.24 -10.51
CA ARG A 107 0.27 -6.19 -10.20
C ARG A 107 1.62 -5.51 -10.03
N LYS A 108 1.92 -4.46 -10.80
CA LYS A 108 3.17 -3.69 -10.66
C LYS A 108 3.24 -3.06 -9.27
N PHE A 109 2.18 -2.35 -8.87
CA PHE A 109 2.12 -1.72 -7.56
C PHE A 109 2.08 -2.73 -6.41
N PHE A 110 1.40 -3.86 -6.59
CA PHE A 110 1.41 -4.97 -5.64
C PHE A 110 2.81 -5.55 -5.40
N SER A 111 3.56 -5.80 -6.48
CA SER A 111 4.94 -6.29 -6.38
C SER A 111 5.81 -5.29 -5.63
N LYS A 112 5.68 -4.00 -5.97
CA LYS A 112 6.42 -2.93 -5.30
C LYS A 112 6.08 -2.81 -3.81
N ALA A 113 4.79 -2.77 -3.46
CA ALA A 113 4.34 -2.77 -2.06
C ALA A 113 4.87 -3.99 -1.30
N SER A 114 4.84 -5.17 -1.93
CA SER A 114 5.36 -6.41 -1.33
C SER A 114 6.86 -6.34 -1.03
N SER A 115 7.66 -5.77 -1.93
CA SER A 115 9.10 -5.53 -1.71
C SER A 115 9.37 -4.52 -0.59
N LEU A 116 8.48 -3.53 -0.44
CA LEU A 116 8.58 -2.49 0.59
C LEU A 116 8.15 -2.98 1.97
N GLY A 117 7.52 -4.16 2.06
CA GLY A 117 7.10 -4.77 3.31
C GLY A 117 5.61 -4.62 3.60
N ALA A 118 4.77 -4.63 2.57
CA ALA A 118 3.31 -4.64 2.76
C ALA A 118 2.87 -5.82 3.63
N ASP A 119 1.83 -5.59 4.42
CA ASP A 119 1.30 -6.53 5.38
C ASP A 119 0.78 -7.84 4.72
N ALA A 120 0.88 -8.96 5.45
CA ALA A 120 0.49 -10.27 4.93
C ALA A 120 -1.02 -10.39 4.69
N ASP A 121 -1.85 -9.76 5.52
CA ASP A 121 -3.31 -9.79 5.37
C ASP A 121 -3.75 -8.95 4.19
N TRP A 122 -3.12 -7.79 3.96
CA TRP A 122 -3.34 -7.01 2.75
C TRP A 122 -2.97 -7.82 1.49
N ARG A 123 -1.84 -8.54 1.50
CA ARG A 123 -1.45 -9.36 0.34
C ARG A 123 -2.46 -10.44 0.02
N LYS A 124 -2.96 -11.14 1.05
CA LYS A 124 -4.02 -12.15 0.91
C LYS A 124 -5.32 -11.53 0.39
N ALA A 125 -5.71 -10.37 0.90
CA ALA A 125 -6.91 -9.66 0.46
C ALA A 125 -6.82 -9.26 -1.02
N TYR A 126 -5.66 -8.73 -1.44
CA TYR A 126 -5.38 -8.40 -2.84
C TYR A 126 -5.50 -9.64 -3.74
N GLN A 127 -4.83 -10.75 -3.38
CA GLN A 127 -4.87 -11.99 -4.15
C GLN A 127 -6.30 -12.53 -4.30
N ARG A 128 -7.05 -12.58 -3.20
CA ARG A 128 -8.45 -13.04 -3.21
C ARG A 128 -9.34 -12.19 -4.12
N LEU A 129 -9.19 -10.87 -4.07
CA LEU A 129 -9.98 -9.98 -4.92
C LEU A 129 -9.56 -10.11 -6.40
N GLN A 130 -8.26 -10.25 -6.67
CA GLN A 130 -7.76 -10.52 -8.03
C GLN A 130 -8.32 -11.84 -8.60
N GLU A 131 -8.30 -12.92 -7.82
CA GLU A 131 -8.89 -14.21 -8.20
C GLU A 131 -10.39 -14.09 -8.47
N THR A 132 -11.11 -13.35 -7.62
CA THR A 132 -12.54 -13.08 -7.82
C THR A 132 -12.78 -12.38 -9.16
N ILE A 133 -11.98 -11.36 -9.49
CA ILE A 133 -12.12 -10.63 -10.76
C ILE A 133 -11.87 -11.55 -11.96
N LEU A 134 -10.90 -12.46 -11.86
CA LEU A 134 -10.54 -13.37 -12.94
C LEU A 134 -11.56 -14.51 -13.12
N LEU A 135 -12.07 -15.08 -12.02
CA LEU A 135 -12.89 -16.29 -12.04
C LEU A 135 -14.40 -15.99 -12.16
N THR A 136 -14.88 -14.91 -11.54
CA THR A 136 -16.31 -14.59 -11.49
C THR A 136 -16.67 -13.30 -12.23
N GLY A 137 -15.72 -12.70 -12.95
CA GLY A 137 -15.93 -11.43 -13.63
C GLY A 137 -16.17 -10.26 -12.66
N GLY A 138 -15.65 -10.35 -11.43
CA GLY A 138 -15.80 -9.29 -10.42
C GLY A 138 -17.09 -9.38 -9.59
N VAL A 139 -17.94 -10.38 -9.83
CA VAL A 139 -19.11 -10.64 -9.00
C VAL A 139 -18.68 -11.33 -7.70
N GLN A 140 -18.72 -10.59 -6.58
CA GLN A 140 -18.59 -11.18 -5.26
C GLN A 140 -19.88 -11.93 -4.90
N HIS A 141 -19.84 -13.26 -4.90
CA HIS A 141 -20.93 -14.05 -4.32
C HIS A 141 -20.97 -13.84 -2.80
N LYS A 142 -21.96 -13.08 -2.33
CA LYS A 142 -22.30 -12.98 -0.91
C LYS A 142 -23.10 -14.21 -0.48
N GLY A 143 -22.44 -15.37 -0.37
CA GLY A 143 -23.06 -16.57 0.17
C GLY A 143 -22.25 -17.84 -0.07
N PRO A 144 -22.52 -18.92 0.68
CA PRO A 144 -21.99 -20.24 0.34
C PRO A 144 -22.49 -20.60 -1.05
N THR A 145 -21.58 -20.90 -1.98
CA THR A 145 -21.92 -21.42 -3.30
C THR A 145 -22.72 -22.69 -3.10
N ARG A 146 -24.05 -22.60 -3.21
CA ARG A 146 -24.97 -23.69 -2.96
C ARG A 146 -24.95 -24.65 -4.15
N ALA A 147 -23.79 -25.23 -4.44
CA ALA A 147 -23.66 -26.40 -5.28
C ALA A 147 -23.69 -27.63 -4.37
N LYS A 148 -24.83 -27.89 -3.72
CA LYS A 148 -25.20 -29.30 -3.57
C LYS A 148 -25.61 -29.72 -4.98
N PRO A 149 -25.00 -30.76 -5.59
CA PRO A 149 -25.60 -31.33 -6.79
C PRO A 149 -27.05 -31.64 -6.43
N ALA A 150 -27.99 -31.03 -7.15
CA ALA A 150 -29.38 -31.43 -7.03
C ALA A 150 -29.37 -32.94 -7.26
N ASN A 151 -29.82 -33.67 -6.24
CA ASN A 151 -29.84 -35.13 -6.28
C ASN A 151 -30.97 -35.51 -7.24
N PHE A 152 -30.70 -35.39 -8.55
CA PHE A 152 -31.55 -35.83 -9.65
C PHE A 152 -31.48 -37.35 -9.82
N ALA A 153 -30.86 -38.07 -8.88
CA ALA A 153 -30.98 -39.51 -8.81
C ALA A 153 -32.46 -39.85 -8.58
N PRO A 154 -33.12 -40.58 -9.49
CA PRO A 154 -34.48 -41.05 -9.27
C PRO A 154 -34.49 -41.85 -7.97
N ALA A 155 -35.43 -41.52 -7.06
CA ALA A 155 -35.59 -42.26 -5.83
C ALA A 155 -35.88 -43.73 -6.17
N ASN A 156 -34.97 -44.62 -5.79
CA ASN A 156 -35.14 -46.05 -6.01
C ASN A 156 -36.31 -46.51 -5.11
N PRO A 157 -37.42 -47.04 -5.65
CA PRO A 157 -38.60 -47.37 -4.86
C PRO A 157 -38.42 -48.60 -3.94
N ASN A 158 -37.27 -49.29 -4.02
CA ASN A 158 -37.01 -50.54 -3.31
C ASN A 158 -36.09 -50.38 -2.09
N HIS A 159 -36.37 -49.42 -1.21
CA HIS A 159 -35.91 -49.57 0.18
C HIS A 159 -36.87 -50.52 0.90
N ALA A 160 -36.53 -51.81 0.87
CA ALA A 160 -37.13 -52.81 1.74
C ALA A 160 -36.96 -52.35 3.20
N LYS A 161 -38.08 -52.29 3.92
CA LYS A 161 -38.07 -52.17 5.38
C LYS A 161 -37.38 -53.41 5.95
N ALA A 162 -36.29 -53.20 6.66
CA ALA A 162 -35.72 -54.15 7.62
C ALA A 162 -35.20 -53.33 8.81
#